data_AF-A0A329TTA9-F1
#
_entry.id   AF-A0A329TTA9-F1
#
_cell.length_a   1.000
_cell.length_b   1.000
_cell.length_c   1.000
_cell.angle_alpha   90.00
_cell.angle_beta   90.00
_cell.angle_gamma   90.00
#
_symmetry.space_group_name_H-M   'P 1'
#
loop_
_entity.id
_entity.type
_entity.pdbx_description
1 polymer ?
#
loop_
_entity_poly.entity_id
_entity_poly.type
_entity_poly.pdbx_seq_one_letter_code
_entity_poly.pdbx_strand_id
1 'polypeptide(L)'
;MVERHPQRPEIAIVRLFANPTEYEQLQQEATVTGWEYEEYLLEVPYYDGLVADVNAAYEGWLAQAKAAEDAKDPMAKLMAAQDSTDTLVVDQEYRLTLLELGMTAEAE
;
A
#
# COMPACT_ATOMS: atom_id res chain seq x y z
N MET A 1 16.54 -8.79 1.29
CA MET A 1 17.82 -8.67 2.04
C MET A 1 17.50 -8.69 3.53
N VAL A 2 18.36 -9.30 4.37
CA VAL A 2 18.15 -9.35 5.83
C VAL A 2 19.41 -8.86 6.53
N GLU A 3 19.26 -7.91 7.44
CA GLU A 3 20.36 -7.32 8.20
C GLU A 3 20.03 -7.32 9.70
N ARG A 4 21.04 -7.43 10.58
CA ARG A 4 20.80 -7.23 12.02
C ARG A 4 20.70 -5.75 12.34
N HIS A 5 19.79 -5.39 13.24
CA HIS A 5 19.65 -4.01 13.68
C HIS A 5 20.88 -3.59 14.49
N PRO A 6 21.53 -2.45 14.17
CA PRO A 6 22.83 -2.09 14.73
C PRO A 6 22.82 -1.83 16.25
N GLN A 7 21.67 -1.43 16.80
CA GLN A 7 21.51 -1.14 18.24
C GLN A 7 20.71 -2.22 19.00
N ARG A 8 20.10 -3.17 18.28
CA ARG A 8 19.17 -4.19 18.81
C ARG A 8 19.49 -5.51 18.13
N PRO A 9 20.58 -6.20 18.52
CA PRO A 9 21.05 -7.38 17.80
C PRO A 9 20.06 -8.56 17.80
N GLU A 10 19.09 -8.54 18.69
CA GLU A 10 17.93 -9.45 18.75
C GLU A 10 16.88 -9.18 17.67
N ILE A 11 16.99 -8.06 16.94
CA ILE A 11 16.10 -7.66 15.84
C ILE A 11 16.85 -7.72 14.51
N ALA A 12 16.15 -8.18 13.49
CA ALA A 12 16.55 -8.13 12.09
C ALA A 12 15.65 -7.16 11.32
N ILE A 13 16.25 -6.46 10.36
CA ILE A 13 15.57 -5.65 9.34
C ILE A 13 15.52 -6.49 8.07
N VAL A 14 14.31 -6.83 7.63
CA VAL A 14 14.05 -7.52 6.38
C VAL A 14 13.61 -6.48 5.35
N ARG A 15 14.44 -6.28 4.32
CA ARG A 15 14.15 -5.44 3.14
C ARG A 15 13.60 -6.30 2.01
N LEU A 16 12.39 -5.98 1.56
CA LEU A 16 11.66 -6.68 0.50
C LEU A 16 11.36 -5.69 -0.62
N PHE A 17 11.51 -6.13 -1.86
CA PHE A 17 11.29 -5.33 -3.06
C PHE A 17 10.10 -5.87 -3.85
N ALA A 18 9.27 -4.97 -4.37
CA ALA A 18 8.12 -5.31 -5.21
C ALA A 18 7.84 -4.23 -6.25
N ASN A 19 6.82 -4.46 -7.09
CA ASN A 19 6.28 -3.49 -8.06
C ASN A 19 7.36 -2.87 -8.97
N PRO A 20 8.07 -3.70 -9.77
CA PRO A 20 9.09 -3.20 -10.68
C PRO A 20 8.48 -2.25 -11.72
N THR A 21 9.04 -1.05 -11.81
CA THR A 21 8.64 -0.03 -12.78
C THR A 21 9.83 0.30 -13.66
N GLU A 22 9.65 0.20 -14.98
CA GLU A 22 10.68 0.61 -15.94
C GLU A 22 10.85 2.13 -15.88
N TYR A 23 12.10 2.60 -15.89
CA TYR A 23 12.40 4.00 -16.07
C TYR A 23 13.35 4.19 -17.25
N GLU A 24 13.17 5.31 -17.93
CA GLU A 24 14.07 5.79 -18.96
C GLU A 24 14.45 7.23 -18.62
N GLN A 25 15.75 7.48 -18.50
CA GLN A 25 16.27 8.81 -18.23
C GLN A 25 17.37 9.16 -19.23
N LEU A 26 17.20 10.30 -19.89
CA LEU A 26 18.24 10.86 -20.75
C LEU A 26 19.28 11.55 -19.87
N GLN A 27 20.48 10.96 -19.78
CA GLN A 27 21.61 11.58 -19.09
C GLN A 27 22.68 11.95 -20.13
N GLN A 28 22.92 13.26 -20.24
CA GLN A 28 23.89 13.84 -21.18
C GLN A 28 23.59 13.44 -22.64
N GLU A 29 24.28 12.43 -23.17
CA GLU A 29 24.16 11.93 -24.55
C GLU A 29 23.76 10.44 -24.62
N ALA A 30 23.41 9.83 -23.49
CA ALA A 30 23.01 8.43 -23.41
C ALA A 30 21.64 8.26 -22.74
N THR A 31 20.82 7.42 -23.34
CA THR A 31 19.59 6.92 -22.71
C THR A 31 19.97 5.83 -21.72
N VAL A 32 19.68 6.06 -20.45
CA VAL A 32 19.78 5.05 -19.40
C VAL A 32 18.40 4.46 -19.16
N THR A 33 18.27 3.16 -19.39
CA THR A 33 17.08 2.39 -19.01
C THR A 33 17.37 1.55 -17.78
N GLY A 34 16.38 1.37 -16.92
CA GLY A 34 16.53 0.58 -15.72
C GLY A 34 15.19 0.23 -15.08
N TRP A 35 15.27 -0.33 -13.89
CA TRP A 35 14.12 -0.75 -13.10
C TRP A 35 14.18 -0.11 -11.72
N GLU A 36 13.08 0.54 -11.34
CA GLU A 36 12.83 0.98 -9.98
C GLU A 36 11.94 -0.04 -9.28
N TYR A 37 12.21 -0.28 -8.00
CA TYR A 37 11.44 -1.19 -7.17
C TYR A 37 10.95 -0.43 -5.94
N GLU A 38 9.73 -0.74 -5.50
CA GLU A 38 9.25 -0.30 -4.20
C GLU A 38 9.91 -1.13 -3.10
N GLU A 39 10.45 -0.46 -2.07
CA GLU A 39 11.10 -1.10 -0.92
C GLU A 39 10.17 -1.12 0.30
N TYR A 40 10.01 -2.30 0.90
CA TYR A 40 9.24 -2.54 2.11
C TYR A 40 10.16 -3.05 3.23
N LEU A 41 10.01 -2.48 4.43
CA LEU A 41 10.85 -2.76 5.60
C LEU A 41 10.05 -3.41 6.71
N LEU A 42 10.50 -4.57 7.17
CA LEU A 42 9.91 -5.27 8.31
C LEU A 42 10.97 -5.55 9.39
N GLU A 43 10.70 -5.12 10.62
CA GLU A 43 11.51 -5.46 11.78
C GLU A 43 10.95 -6.72 12.46
N VAL A 44 11.77 -7.76 12.58
CA VAL A 44 11.39 -9.03 13.22
C VAL A 44 12.46 -9.53 14.17
N PRO A 45 12.14 -10.41 15.14
CA PRO A 45 13.16 -11.09 15.93
C PRO A 45 14.15 -11.81 15.03
N TYR A 46 15.44 -11.62 15.30
CA TYR A 46 16.50 -12.36 14.61
C TYR A 46 16.58 -13.78 15.15
N TYR A 47 16.71 -14.75 14.24
CA TYR A 47 17.03 -16.14 14.55
C TYR A 47 17.84 -16.78 13.43
N ASP A 48 18.54 -17.86 13.77
CA ASP A 48 19.30 -18.64 12.79
C ASP A 48 18.34 -19.34 11.81
N GLY A 49 18.49 -19.03 10.52
CA GLY A 49 17.59 -19.53 9.47
C GLY A 49 16.64 -18.48 8.90
N LEU A 50 16.52 -17.28 9.50
CA LEU A 50 15.63 -16.22 9.02
C LEU A 50 15.81 -15.89 7.54
N VAL A 51 17.05 -15.86 7.03
CA VAL A 51 17.31 -15.64 5.60
C VAL A 51 16.71 -16.74 4.73
N ALA A 52 16.85 -18.00 5.15
CA ALA A 52 16.31 -19.14 4.42
C ALA A 52 14.77 -19.11 4.43
N ASP A 53 14.16 -18.77 5.57
CA ASP A 53 12.70 -18.66 5.69
C ASP A 53 12.13 -17.51 4.85
N VAL A 54 12.79 -16.35 4.85
CA VAL A 54 12.41 -15.21 4.00
C VAL A 54 12.49 -15.61 2.54
N ASN A 55 13.56 -16.30 2.12
CA ASN A 55 13.69 -16.75 0.73
C ASN A 55 12.69 -17.83 0.36
N ALA A 56 12.37 -18.75 1.28
CA ALA A 56 11.42 -19.84 1.05
C ALA A 56 9.97 -19.35 0.91
N ALA A 57 9.62 -18.23 1.56
CA ALA A 57 8.27 -17.71 1.63
C ALA A 57 8.18 -16.20 1.31
N TYR A 58 8.97 -15.73 0.33
CA TYR A 58 9.15 -14.30 0.04
C TYR A 58 7.85 -13.51 -0.07
N GLU A 59 6.87 -14.03 -0.83
CA GLU A 59 5.56 -13.39 -1.01
C GLU A 59 4.79 -13.20 0.31
N GLY A 60 4.88 -14.18 1.21
CA GLY A 60 4.26 -14.10 2.53
C GLY A 60 4.90 -13.03 3.41
N TRP A 61 6.22 -12.90 3.35
CA TRP A 61 6.97 -11.85 4.05
C TRP A 61 6.69 -10.46 3.47
N LEU A 62 6.61 -10.36 2.14
CA LEU A 62 6.24 -9.12 1.45
C LEU A 62 4.83 -8.65 1.84
N ALA A 63 3.86 -9.57 1.90
CA ALA A 63 2.50 -9.24 2.34
C ALA A 63 2.48 -8.72 3.79
N GLN A 64 3.28 -9.31 4.69
CA GLN A 64 3.42 -8.83 6.06
C GLN A 64 4.06 -7.44 6.13
N ALA A 65 5.10 -7.18 5.34
CA ALA A 65 5.78 -5.88 5.29
C ALA A 65 4.83 -4.78 4.78
N LYS A 66 4.08 -5.05 3.71
CA LYS A 66 3.02 -4.16 3.20
C LYS A 66 1.98 -3.85 4.27
N ALA A 67 1.45 -4.88 4.92
CA ALA A 67 0.46 -4.71 5.98
C ALA A 67 1.00 -3.90 7.18
N ALA A 68 2.27 -4.08 7.53
CA ALA A 68 2.92 -3.34 8.61
C ALA A 68 3.15 -1.86 8.26
N GLU A 69 3.49 -1.55 7.00
CA GLU A 69 3.57 -0.18 6.50
C GLU A 69 2.19 0.49 6.48
N ASP A 70 1.19 -0.19 5.93
CA ASP A 70 -0.20 0.26 5.92
C ASP A 70 -0.77 0.47 7.34
N ALA A 71 -0.22 -0.21 8.36
CA ALA A 71 -0.62 -0.03 9.75
C ALA A 71 0.01 1.22 10.40
N LYS A 72 1.11 1.75 9.84
CA LYS A 72 1.77 2.98 10.33
C LYS A 72 1.01 4.24 9.93
N ASP A 73 0.17 4.18 8.91
CA ASP A 73 -0.72 5.28 8.51
C ASP A 73 -2.21 4.91 8.64
N PRO A 74 -2.73 4.80 9.88
CA PRO A 74 -4.15 4.55 10.11
C PRO A 74 -5.03 5.73 9.69
N MET A 75 -4.48 6.95 9.62
CA MET A 75 -5.21 8.16 9.28
C MET A 75 -5.56 8.21 7.79
N ALA A 76 -4.63 7.83 6.91
CA ALA A 76 -4.90 7.69 5.48
C ALA A 76 -5.99 6.64 5.21
N LYS A 77 -6.02 5.53 5.96
CA LYS A 77 -7.10 4.53 5.87
C LYS A 77 -8.46 5.08 6.31
N LEU A 78 -8.49 5.84 7.40
CA LEU A 78 -9.73 6.48 7.88
C LEU A 78 -10.26 7.50 6.86
N MET A 79 -9.37 8.31 6.24
CA MET A 79 -9.75 9.26 5.20
C MET A 79 -10.30 8.55 3.95
N ALA A 80 -9.60 7.53 3.44
CA ALA A 80 -10.07 6.77 2.27
C ALA A 80 -11.43 6.07 2.51
N ALA A 81 -11.67 5.58 3.74
CA ALA A 81 -12.95 4.99 4.12
C ALA A 81 -14.07 6.05 4.24
N GLN A 82 -13.76 7.26 4.70
CA GLN A 82 -14.70 8.39 4.75
C GLN A 82 -15.08 8.87 3.35
N ASP A 83 -14.11 9.05 2.45
CA ASP A 83 -14.37 9.48 1.06
C ASP A 83 -15.32 8.50 0.33
N SER A 84 -15.14 7.20 0.58
CA SER A 84 -16.00 6.16 0.03
C SER A 84 -17.43 6.24 0.59
N THR A 85 -17.59 6.63 1.86
CA THR A 85 -18.90 6.78 2.51
C THR A 85 -19.62 8.03 2.02
N ASP A 86 -18.93 9.17 1.94
CA ASP A 86 -19.49 10.43 1.47
C ASP A 86 -20.00 10.32 0.03
N THR A 87 -19.26 9.61 -0.83
CA THR A 87 -19.68 9.37 -2.22
C THR A 87 -20.99 8.57 -2.30
N LEU A 88 -21.15 7.53 -1.46
CA LEU A 88 -22.37 6.71 -1.44
C LEU A 88 -23.57 7.47 -0.86
N VAL A 89 -23.34 8.34 0.14
CA VAL A 89 -24.38 9.18 0.73
C VAL A 89 -24.87 10.22 -0.29
N VAL A 90 -23.96 10.88 -1.00
CA VAL A 90 -24.33 11.87 -2.04
C VAL A 90 -25.14 11.22 -3.17
N ASP A 91 -24.77 10.02 -3.62
CA ASP A 91 -25.55 9.29 -4.65
C ASP A 91 -26.96 8.93 -4.14
N GLN A 92 -27.07 8.47 -2.89
CA GLN A 92 -28.36 8.16 -2.28
C GLN A 92 -29.28 9.40 -2.20
N GLU A 93 -28.77 10.52 -1.71
CA GLU A 93 -29.53 11.77 -1.57
C GLU A 93 -29.95 12.32 -2.94
N TYR A 94 -29.08 12.22 -3.96
CA TYR A 94 -29.41 12.63 -5.32
C TYR A 94 -30.56 11.80 -5.91
N ARG A 95 -30.52 10.47 -5.75
CA ARG A 95 -31.60 9.59 -6.22
C ARG A 95 -32.93 9.85 -5.51
N LEU A 96 -32.91 10.12 -4.20
CA LEU A 96 -34.11 10.47 -3.44
C LEU A 96 -34.71 11.79 -3.92
N THR A 97 -33.89 12.81 -4.12
CA THR A 97 -34.32 14.12 -4.64
C THR A 97 -35.02 14.00 -6.00
N LEU A 98 -34.48 13.18 -6.90
CA LEU A 98 -35.09 12.95 -8.22
C LEU A 98 -36.44 12.22 -8.13
N LEU A 99 -36.57 11.25 -7.22
CA LEU A 99 -37.83 10.55 -6.97
C LEU A 99 -38.89 11.50 -6.40
N GLU A 100 -38.52 12.33 -5.43
CA GLU A 100 -39.43 13.34 -4.85
C GLU A 100 -39.92 14.33 -5.92
N LEU A 101 -39.02 14.82 -6.78
CA LEU A 101 -39.40 15.70 -7.90
C LEU A 101 -40.34 15.00 -8.89
N GLY A 102 -40.09 13.73 -9.23
CA GLY A 102 -40.96 12.93 -10.09
C GLY A 102 -42.35 12.68 -9.47
N MET A 103 -42.40 12.41 -8.16
CA MET A 103 -43.64 12.24 -7.41
C MET A 103 -44.45 13.54 -7.27
N THR A 104 -43.79 14.70 -7.25
CA THR A 104 -44.48 16.00 -7.24
C THR A 104 -45.00 16.44 -8.62
N ALA A 105 -44.39 15.95 -9.71
CA ALA A 105 -44.81 16.27 -11.08
C ALA A 105 -46.04 15.45 -11.54
N GLU A 106 -46.31 14.32 -10.89
CA GLU A 106 -47.49 13.46 -11.17
C GLU A 106 -48.72 13.81 -10.31
N ALA A 107 -48.64 14.85 -9.48
CA ALA A 107 -49.68 15.25 -8.52
C ALA A 107 -50.52 16.48 -8.95
N GLU A 108 -50.44 16.93 -10.21
CA GLU A 108 -51.33 17.95 -10.79
C GLU A 108 -52.37 17.37 -11.76
#